data_AF-A0A0C3L1N2-F1
#
_entry.id   AF-A0A0C3L1N2-F1
#
_cell.length_a   1.000
_cell.length_b   1.000
_cell.length_c   1.000
_cell.angle_alpha   90.00
_cell.angle_beta   90.00
_cell.angle_gamma   90.00
#
_symmetry.space_group_name_H-M   'P 1'
#
loop_
_entity.id
_entity.type
_entity.pdbx_description
1 polymer ?
#
loop_
_entity_poly.entity_id
_entity_poly.type
_entity_poly.pdbx_seq_one_letter_code
_entity_poly.pdbx_strand_id
1 'polypeptide(L)'
;MPPKQRRLCDFHQRGHCRLGDSCKFLHASVDEHTSPPQTPKTPRTPKPQSFAAANQTPATPSSRRQSAPPPTTPATPANRFVADLPRNTCRSFWDTGKCDRGHSCKFQHISRSQSSQPQSTPQPAPPAANRFVADLPRNTCRTYWETGKCDRGYDCKFEHKSRPQPSQPKSISRTAPLVLGALIEEYLDRYVSGFSDGFALNSFNPGQVHNKLKPFVQDGSEFRTSQETYHFASILDSVHEYNDEWDYDNGQSFLMTVSDPSKEGILRIQDILLHESVSSEAVNPDDLSFQRAYLPVLGYISSRWVLRSTLRRNINALYGLLHHSFEEIDRVLQSCIGSCMERKSFSDSSASVSGLRVFSTVAKCLFE
;
A
#
# COMPACT_ATOMS: atom_id res chain seq x y z
N MET A 1 -15.76 41.65 14.87
CA MET A 1 -15.39 40.27 14.51
C MET A 1 -16.51 39.68 13.67
N PRO A 2 -16.25 39.14 12.47
CA PRO A 2 -17.29 38.56 11.63
C PRO A 2 -17.73 37.17 12.15
N PRO A 3 -18.99 36.74 11.94
CA PRO A 3 -19.47 35.45 12.43
C PRO A 3 -18.78 34.28 11.71
N LYS A 4 -18.33 33.27 12.46
CA LYS A 4 -17.73 32.04 11.92
C LYS A 4 -18.77 31.28 11.08
N GLN A 5 -18.56 31.21 9.77
CA GLN A 5 -19.32 30.33 8.88
C GLN A 5 -19.15 28.86 9.32
N ARG A 6 -20.27 28.14 9.44
CA ARG A 6 -20.28 26.70 9.71
C ARG A 6 -20.04 25.95 8.39
N ARG A 7 -19.09 25.00 8.39
CA ARG A 7 -18.77 24.18 7.20
C ARG A 7 -19.82 23.10 6.96
N LEU A 8 -20.10 22.82 5.69
CA LEU A 8 -20.95 21.72 5.22
C LEU A 8 -20.26 20.36 5.40
N CYS A 9 -21.05 19.30 5.52
CA CYS A 9 -20.55 17.94 5.70
C CYS A 9 -20.28 17.25 4.36
N ASP A 10 -19.01 17.06 4.00
CA ASP A 10 -18.60 16.38 2.75
C ASP A 10 -19.14 14.94 2.65
N PHE A 11 -19.21 14.22 3.77
CA PHE A 11 -19.73 12.85 3.83
C PHE A 11 -21.25 12.80 3.59
N HIS A 12 -21.98 13.85 4.00
CA HIS A 12 -23.40 13.96 3.73
C HIS A 12 -23.67 14.35 2.28
N GLN A 13 -22.88 15.27 1.73
CA GLN A 13 -22.97 15.67 0.32
C GLN A 13 -22.77 14.47 -0.62
N ARG A 14 -21.99 13.47 -0.20
CA ARG A 14 -21.74 12.24 -0.94
C ARG A 14 -22.64 11.06 -0.51
N GLY A 15 -23.66 11.31 0.32
CA GLY A 15 -24.70 10.33 0.66
C GLY A 15 -24.31 9.22 1.65
N HIS A 16 -23.19 9.33 2.38
CA HIS A 16 -22.68 8.26 3.25
C HIS A 16 -22.30 8.72 4.67
N CYS A 17 -22.91 9.81 5.16
CA CYS A 17 -22.72 10.27 6.53
C CYS A 17 -23.38 9.31 7.53
N ARG A 18 -22.58 8.63 8.36
CA ARG A 18 -23.06 7.69 9.40
C ARG A 18 -23.53 8.36 10.69
N LEU A 19 -23.29 9.67 10.83
CA LEU A 19 -23.55 10.43 12.05
C LEU A 19 -24.95 11.06 12.08
N GLY A 20 -25.70 11.01 10.97
CA GLY A 20 -27.06 11.57 10.88
C GLY A 20 -27.14 13.00 11.42
N ASP A 21 -28.18 13.30 12.20
CA ASP A 21 -28.41 14.61 12.82
C ASP A 21 -27.44 14.95 13.96
N SER A 22 -26.62 13.99 14.39
CA SER A 22 -25.55 14.21 15.37
C SER A 22 -24.26 14.69 14.73
N CYS A 23 -24.25 14.93 13.41
CA CYS A 23 -23.06 15.41 12.72
C CYS A 23 -22.74 16.86 13.08
N LYS A 24 -21.46 17.12 13.39
CA LYS A 24 -20.95 18.46 13.73
C LYS A 24 -21.01 19.45 12.56
N PHE A 25 -21.13 18.94 11.34
CA PHE A 25 -21.12 19.71 10.10
C PHE A 25 -22.53 19.82 9.51
N LEU A 26 -22.81 20.91 8.79
CA LEU A 26 -24.15 21.18 8.28
C LEU A 26 -24.55 20.19 7.18
N HIS A 27 -25.74 19.61 7.29
CA HIS A 27 -26.42 18.83 6.26
C HIS A 27 -27.44 19.76 5.59
N ALA A 28 -27.10 20.33 4.43
CA ALA A 28 -28.05 21.10 3.64
C ALA A 28 -28.64 20.19 2.55
N SER A 29 -29.95 19.97 2.58
CA SER A 29 -30.70 19.32 1.50
C SER A 29 -31.00 20.36 0.43
N VAL A 30 -30.61 20.09 -0.81
CA VAL A 30 -30.95 20.92 -1.96
C VAL A 30 -32.27 20.39 -2.51
N ASP A 31 -33.36 21.12 -2.26
CA ASP A 31 -34.57 21.11 -3.10
C ASP A 31 -35.26 22.47 -2.92
N GLU A 32 -35.37 23.24 -4.02
CA GLU A 32 -36.08 24.50 -4.10
C GLU A 32 -37.60 24.26 -4.24
N HIS A 33 -38.43 24.96 -3.45
CA HIS A 33 -39.54 25.82 -3.94
C HIS A 33 -40.30 26.54 -2.78
N THR A 34 -40.25 27.88 -2.81
CA THR A 34 -41.27 28.90 -2.41
C THR A 34 -41.64 29.20 -0.93
N SER A 35 -41.05 30.30 -0.38
CA SER A 35 -41.55 31.47 0.42
C SER A 35 -42.68 31.38 1.50
N PRO A 36 -42.89 32.36 2.45
CA PRO A 36 -42.12 33.56 2.92
C PRO A 36 -41.95 33.62 4.49
N PRO A 37 -41.46 34.72 5.13
CA PRO A 37 -40.75 34.67 6.42
C PRO A 37 -41.63 34.89 7.66
N GLN A 38 -41.29 34.24 8.77
CA GLN A 38 -41.78 34.61 10.11
C GLN A 38 -40.64 34.78 11.13
N THR A 39 -40.84 35.82 11.92
CA THR A 39 -39.98 36.54 12.86
C THR A 39 -39.51 35.75 14.10
N PRO A 40 -38.50 36.26 14.84
CA PRO A 40 -37.79 35.49 15.87
C PRO A 40 -38.52 35.48 17.22
N LYS A 41 -38.51 34.33 17.91
CA LYS A 41 -38.90 34.21 19.32
C LYS A 41 -37.77 33.66 20.17
N THR A 42 -37.67 34.28 21.34
CA THR A 42 -36.63 34.31 22.37
C THR A 42 -36.44 33.01 23.17
N PRO A 43 -35.35 32.89 23.96
CA PRO A 43 -34.97 31.66 24.66
C PRO A 43 -35.74 31.47 25.97
N ARG A 44 -36.06 30.22 26.32
CA ARG A 44 -36.62 29.84 27.62
C ARG A 44 -35.62 29.01 28.43
N THR A 45 -35.35 29.50 29.62
CA THR A 45 -34.54 28.99 30.74
C THR A 45 -34.90 27.56 31.21
N PRO A 46 -33.93 26.78 31.75
CA PRO A 46 -34.21 25.75 32.73
C PRO A 46 -33.91 26.22 34.17
N LYS A 47 -34.81 25.91 35.11
CA LYS A 47 -34.64 26.12 36.56
C LYS A 47 -34.12 24.82 37.21
N PRO A 48 -33.28 24.89 38.27
CA PRO A 48 -32.63 23.73 38.87
C PRO A 48 -33.36 23.20 40.11
N GLN A 49 -33.10 21.95 40.48
CA GLN A 49 -33.25 21.46 41.85
C GLN A 49 -32.06 20.58 42.25
N SER A 50 -31.38 21.04 43.30
CA SER A 50 -30.31 20.40 44.05
C SER A 50 -30.87 19.74 45.32
N PHE A 51 -29.94 19.25 46.16
CA PHE A 51 -30.04 18.67 47.52
C PHE A 51 -30.08 17.13 47.52
N ALA A 52 -29.29 16.41 48.30
CA ALA A 52 -28.10 16.69 49.10
C ALA A 52 -27.47 15.33 49.45
N ALA A 53 -26.17 15.34 49.77
CA ALA A 53 -25.36 14.18 50.15
C ALA A 53 -25.55 13.78 51.63
N ALA A 54 -25.23 12.53 51.97
CA ALA A 54 -24.38 12.20 53.13
C ALA A 54 -23.99 10.70 53.22
N ASN A 55 -22.68 10.49 53.26
CA ASN A 55 -21.83 9.37 53.69
C ASN A 55 -22.39 8.23 54.59
N GLN A 56 -21.87 7.01 54.39
CA GLN A 56 -20.90 6.34 55.29
C GLN A 56 -20.51 4.90 54.84
N THR A 57 -19.22 4.58 54.95
CA THR A 57 -18.47 3.29 54.83
C THR A 57 -18.59 2.41 56.10
N PRO A 58 -17.84 1.28 56.31
CA PRO A 58 -17.44 0.11 55.48
C PRO A 58 -17.59 -1.28 56.20
N ALA A 59 -17.14 -2.36 55.52
CA ALA A 59 -16.53 -3.62 56.04
C ALA A 59 -17.34 -4.95 56.16
N THR A 60 -16.70 -6.00 55.62
CA THR A 60 -16.90 -7.49 55.64
C THR A 60 -16.74 -8.12 57.06
N PRO A 61 -16.94 -9.45 57.36
CA PRO A 61 -16.76 -10.65 56.51
C PRO A 61 -17.65 -11.93 56.76
N SER A 62 -17.44 -12.94 55.91
CA SER A 62 -17.54 -14.42 56.08
C SER A 62 -18.71 -15.10 56.83
N SER A 63 -19.38 -16.06 56.17
CA SER A 63 -19.48 -17.43 56.69
C SER A 63 -19.84 -18.49 55.64
N ARG A 64 -19.45 -19.72 55.96
CA ARG A 64 -19.30 -20.98 55.23
C ARG A 64 -20.37 -21.97 55.70
N ARG A 65 -20.90 -22.82 54.79
CA ARG A 65 -21.35 -24.24 54.97
C ARG A 65 -22.47 -24.54 53.96
N GLN A 66 -22.72 -25.74 53.47
CA GLN A 66 -22.04 -27.04 53.30
C GLN A 66 -23.02 -27.89 52.45
N SER A 67 -22.46 -28.88 51.76
CA SER A 67 -23.08 -29.78 50.79
C SER A 67 -24.01 -30.86 51.38
N ALA A 68 -24.96 -31.39 50.60
CA ALA A 68 -25.49 -32.78 50.66
C ALA A 68 -26.43 -33.10 49.45
N PRO A 69 -26.73 -34.39 49.12
CA PRO A 69 -26.61 -34.93 47.75
C PRO A 69 -27.91 -35.58 47.17
N PRO A 70 -27.86 -36.58 46.23
CA PRO A 70 -28.43 -36.57 44.88
C PRO A 70 -29.80 -37.27 44.75
N PRO A 71 -30.38 -37.38 43.53
CA PRO A 71 -30.44 -38.75 42.97
C PRO A 71 -30.38 -38.88 41.43
N THR A 72 -29.86 -40.05 41.03
CA THR A 72 -30.23 -40.92 39.89
C THR A 72 -30.09 -40.44 38.44
N THR A 73 -29.01 -40.94 37.84
CA THR A 73 -28.88 -41.31 36.42
C THR A 73 -30.03 -42.19 35.92
N PRO A 74 -30.32 -42.12 34.61
CA PRO A 74 -30.34 -43.35 33.83
C PRO A 74 -29.35 -43.32 32.65
N ALA A 75 -28.57 -44.39 32.58
CA ALA A 75 -28.11 -45.11 31.40
C ALA A 75 -27.59 -44.29 30.20
N THR A 76 -26.27 -44.21 30.11
CA THR A 76 -25.50 -44.13 28.87
C THR A 76 -25.95 -45.22 27.89
N PRO A 77 -26.41 -44.92 26.67
CA PRO A 77 -26.29 -45.87 25.59
C PRO A 77 -24.90 -45.71 24.97
N ALA A 78 -24.27 -46.86 24.76
CA ALA A 78 -22.98 -47.07 24.15
C ALA A 78 -22.63 -46.08 23.02
N ASN A 79 -21.36 -45.70 22.98
CA ASN A 79 -20.72 -45.07 21.84
C ASN A 79 -20.74 -46.04 20.65
N ARG A 80 -21.89 -46.20 19.99
CA ARG A 80 -22.02 -46.88 18.71
C ARG A 80 -21.38 -45.98 17.67
N PHE A 81 -20.15 -46.32 17.27
CA PHE A 81 -19.57 -45.80 16.04
C PHE A 81 -20.55 -46.09 14.90
N VAL A 82 -21.20 -45.04 14.39
CA VAL A 82 -21.97 -45.15 13.15
C VAL A 82 -20.94 -45.03 12.04
N ALA A 83 -20.51 -46.18 11.51
CA ALA A 83 -19.79 -46.20 10.24
C ALA A 83 -20.68 -45.49 9.20
N ASP A 84 -20.07 -44.61 8.39
CA ASP A 84 -20.71 -43.76 7.38
C ASP A 84 -21.36 -42.43 7.80
N LEU A 85 -20.94 -41.79 8.90
CA LEU A 85 -21.32 -40.39 9.13
C LEU A 85 -20.46 -39.43 8.29
N PRO A 86 -21.02 -38.67 7.33
CA PRO A 86 -20.26 -37.72 6.52
C PRO A 86 -19.71 -36.56 7.35
N ARG A 87 -18.56 -36.01 6.97
CA ARG A 87 -17.90 -34.92 7.71
C ARG A 87 -18.85 -33.73 7.89
N ASN A 88 -18.79 -33.12 9.08
CA ASN A 88 -19.56 -31.94 9.46
C ASN A 88 -21.09 -32.14 9.53
N THR A 89 -21.57 -33.38 9.65
CA THR A 89 -23.00 -33.71 9.78
C THR A 89 -23.43 -33.77 11.26
N CYS A 90 -24.62 -33.24 11.56
CA CYS A 90 -25.22 -33.32 12.89
C CYS A 90 -25.64 -34.75 13.21
N ARG A 91 -24.97 -35.38 14.18
CA ARG A 91 -25.23 -36.78 14.58
C ARG A 91 -26.67 -37.00 15.06
N SER A 92 -27.22 -36.10 15.87
CA SER A 92 -28.60 -36.20 16.39
C SER A 92 -29.62 -36.20 15.25
N PHE A 93 -29.43 -35.33 14.25
CA PHE A 93 -30.30 -35.28 13.08
C PHE A 93 -30.09 -36.49 12.16
N TRP A 94 -28.86 -36.96 12.00
CA TRP A 94 -28.54 -38.13 11.17
C TRP A 94 -29.17 -39.42 11.70
N ASP A 95 -29.12 -39.63 13.03
CA ASP A 95 -29.62 -40.86 13.65
C ASP A 95 -31.14 -40.85 13.87
N THR A 96 -31.73 -39.67 14.16
CA THR A 96 -33.15 -39.58 14.59
C THR A 96 -34.03 -38.71 13.69
N GLY A 97 -33.46 -38.00 12.72
CA GLY A 97 -34.18 -37.04 11.86
C GLY A 97 -34.62 -35.76 12.57
N LYS A 98 -34.25 -35.56 13.84
CA LYS A 98 -34.62 -34.39 14.65
C LYS A 98 -33.39 -33.83 15.37
N CYS A 99 -33.32 -32.50 15.45
CA CYS A 99 -32.28 -31.80 16.21
C CYS A 99 -32.90 -30.66 16.99
N ASP A 100 -32.69 -30.66 18.31
CA ASP A 100 -33.25 -29.66 19.22
C ASP A 100 -32.69 -28.24 18.96
N ARG A 101 -31.55 -28.15 18.26
CA ARG A 101 -30.95 -26.87 17.84
C ARG A 101 -31.59 -26.30 16.56
N GLY A 102 -32.47 -27.05 15.89
CA GLY A 102 -33.16 -26.60 14.67
C GLY A 102 -32.20 -26.02 13.62
N HIS A 103 -32.58 -24.89 13.01
CA HIS A 103 -31.77 -24.19 12.00
C HIS A 103 -30.51 -23.49 12.56
N SER A 104 -30.36 -23.41 13.89
CA SER A 104 -29.18 -22.82 14.53
C SER A 104 -28.05 -23.85 14.77
N CYS A 105 -28.23 -25.09 14.31
CA CYS A 105 -27.21 -26.12 14.43
C CYS A 105 -26.00 -25.81 13.55
N LYS A 106 -24.80 -25.79 14.17
CA LYS A 106 -23.51 -25.59 13.48
C LYS A 106 -23.17 -26.71 12.49
N PHE A 107 -23.78 -27.88 12.65
CA PHE A 107 -23.51 -29.08 11.86
C PHE A 107 -24.64 -29.32 10.85
N GLN A 108 -24.30 -29.85 9.68
CA GLN A 108 -25.23 -30.02 8.57
C GLN A 108 -26.31 -31.06 8.89
N HIS A 109 -27.57 -30.75 8.55
CA HIS A 109 -28.69 -31.67 8.66
C HIS A 109 -28.93 -32.34 7.30
N ILE A 110 -28.40 -33.56 7.14
CA ILE A 110 -28.64 -34.41 5.97
C ILE A 110 -29.35 -35.70 6.40
N SER A 111 -30.29 -36.18 5.60
CA SER A 111 -31.05 -37.41 5.89
C SER A 111 -30.35 -38.62 5.28
N ARG A 112 -30.39 -39.77 5.99
CA ARG A 112 -29.74 -41.03 5.60
C ARG A 112 -30.20 -41.59 4.24
N SER A 113 -31.33 -41.13 3.73
CA SER A 113 -31.87 -41.48 2.41
C SER A 113 -31.31 -40.65 1.25
N GLN A 114 -30.53 -39.59 1.52
CA GLN A 114 -29.90 -38.75 0.49
C GLN A 114 -28.46 -39.17 0.16
N SER A 115 -27.89 -40.18 0.84
CA SER A 115 -26.50 -40.61 0.66
C SER A 115 -26.29 -41.73 -0.36
N SER A 116 -27.33 -42.20 -1.06
CA SER A 116 -27.25 -43.39 -1.90
C SER A 116 -27.97 -43.21 -3.24
N GLN A 117 -27.41 -42.43 -4.17
CA GLN A 117 -27.38 -42.77 -5.61
C GLN A 117 -26.56 -41.75 -6.44
N PRO A 118 -25.84 -42.21 -7.48
CA PRO A 118 -25.26 -41.36 -8.50
C PRO A 118 -26.25 -41.21 -9.67
N GLN A 119 -26.97 -40.08 -9.77
CA GLN A 119 -27.60 -39.71 -11.03
C GLN A 119 -27.90 -38.21 -11.16
N SER A 120 -27.42 -37.69 -12.28
CA SER A 120 -27.85 -36.56 -13.09
C SER A 120 -29.11 -35.82 -12.62
N THR A 121 -28.95 -34.53 -12.30
CA THR A 121 -30.06 -33.56 -12.28
C THR A 121 -29.75 -32.39 -13.21
N PRO A 122 -30.77 -31.81 -13.87
CA PRO A 122 -30.60 -30.62 -14.69
C PRO A 122 -30.21 -29.45 -13.81
N GLN A 123 -29.09 -28.83 -14.19
CA GLN A 123 -28.36 -27.78 -13.49
C GLN A 123 -29.26 -26.58 -13.12
N PRO A 124 -29.55 -26.32 -11.84
CA PRO A 124 -29.82 -24.96 -11.40
C PRO A 124 -28.50 -24.20 -11.52
N ALA A 125 -28.52 -23.04 -12.16
CA ALA A 125 -27.34 -22.18 -12.29
C ALA A 125 -26.63 -22.08 -10.92
N PRO A 126 -25.32 -22.39 -10.82
CA PRO A 126 -24.62 -22.25 -9.57
C PRO A 126 -24.72 -20.78 -9.11
N PRO A 127 -24.89 -20.49 -7.81
CA PRO A 127 -24.62 -19.14 -7.34
C PRO A 127 -23.20 -18.78 -7.78
N ALA A 128 -23.02 -17.55 -8.27
CA ALA A 128 -21.77 -17.04 -8.85
C ALA A 128 -20.63 -16.92 -7.81
N ALA A 129 -20.27 -18.02 -7.16
CA ALA A 129 -19.15 -18.14 -6.25
C ALA A 129 -18.16 -19.16 -6.82
N ASN A 130 -16.93 -18.68 -7.06
CA ASN A 130 -15.72 -19.46 -7.35
C ASN A 130 -15.55 -20.11 -8.73
N ARG A 131 -15.82 -19.39 -9.82
CA ARG A 131 -15.12 -19.66 -11.10
C ARG A 131 -13.73 -19.00 -11.20
N PHE A 132 -13.31 -18.19 -10.23
CA PHE A 132 -12.14 -17.31 -10.36
C PHE A 132 -10.84 -17.80 -9.68
N VAL A 133 -10.84 -18.99 -9.06
CA VAL A 133 -9.65 -19.50 -8.33
C VAL A 133 -8.80 -20.46 -9.18
N ALA A 134 -9.26 -20.86 -10.37
CA ALA A 134 -8.53 -21.83 -11.20
C ALA A 134 -7.23 -21.26 -11.80
N ASP A 135 -7.17 -19.95 -12.06
CA ASP A 135 -6.04 -19.31 -12.75
C ASP A 135 -5.08 -18.53 -11.84
N LEU A 136 -5.28 -18.54 -10.51
CA LEU A 136 -4.39 -17.81 -9.60
C LEU A 136 -3.07 -18.58 -9.43
N PRO A 137 -1.92 -18.06 -9.90
CA PRO A 137 -0.66 -18.77 -9.76
C PRO A 137 -0.29 -18.92 -8.28
N ARG A 138 0.47 -19.97 -7.97
CA ARG A 138 0.96 -20.21 -6.60
C ARG A 138 1.73 -19.00 -6.09
N ASN A 139 1.67 -18.78 -4.77
CA ASN A 139 2.31 -17.67 -4.07
C ASN A 139 1.88 -16.25 -4.52
N THR A 140 0.78 -16.10 -5.28
CA THR A 140 0.33 -14.80 -5.79
C THR A 140 -0.68 -14.15 -4.84
N CYS A 141 -0.53 -12.85 -4.61
CA CYS A 141 -1.47 -12.07 -3.81
C CYS A 141 -2.81 -12.00 -4.54
N ARG A 142 -3.85 -12.60 -3.96
CA ARG A 142 -5.21 -12.63 -4.52
C ARG A 142 -5.74 -11.22 -4.80
N THR A 143 -5.66 -10.32 -3.81
CA THR A 143 -6.18 -8.95 -3.94
C THR A 143 -5.50 -8.21 -5.08
N TYR A 144 -4.16 -8.25 -5.13
CA TYR A 144 -3.41 -7.62 -6.21
C TYR A 144 -3.71 -8.23 -7.58
N TRP A 145 -3.86 -9.56 -7.66
CA TRP A 145 -4.21 -10.25 -8.90
C TRP A 145 -5.60 -9.86 -9.43
N GLU A 146 -6.55 -9.61 -8.53
CA GLU A 146 -7.93 -9.27 -8.87
C GLU A 146 -8.10 -7.77 -9.20
N THR A 147 -7.45 -6.89 -8.45
CA THR A 147 -7.69 -5.43 -8.52
C THR A 147 -6.51 -4.60 -9.00
N GLY A 148 -5.31 -5.18 -9.08
CA GLY A 148 -4.06 -4.44 -9.31
C GLY A 148 -3.57 -3.63 -8.11
N LYS A 149 -4.28 -3.65 -6.97
CA LYS A 149 -3.91 -2.92 -5.74
C LYS A 149 -3.93 -3.86 -4.54
N CYS A 150 -3.00 -3.68 -3.60
CA CYS A 150 -2.95 -4.46 -2.37
C CYS A 150 -2.88 -3.55 -1.15
N ASP A 151 -3.86 -3.69 -0.25
CA ASP A 151 -3.91 -2.89 0.98
C ASP A 151 -2.73 -3.17 1.94
N ARG A 152 -2.03 -4.30 1.75
CA ARG A 152 -0.83 -4.64 2.52
C ARG A 152 0.44 -3.97 1.98
N GLY A 153 0.38 -3.29 0.83
CA GLY A 153 1.53 -2.62 0.21
C GLY A 153 2.77 -3.52 0.13
N TYR A 154 3.92 -2.97 0.52
CA TYR A 154 5.21 -3.65 0.54
C TYR A 154 5.37 -4.72 1.62
N ASP A 155 4.50 -4.72 2.64
CA ASP A 155 4.48 -5.76 3.67
C ASP A 155 3.73 -7.04 3.21
N CYS A 156 3.18 -7.04 1.99
CA CYS A 156 2.50 -8.21 1.44
C CYS A 156 3.48 -9.37 1.19
N LYS A 157 3.31 -10.48 1.93
CA LYS A 157 4.16 -11.67 1.82
C LYS A 157 4.07 -12.37 0.45
N PHE A 158 2.92 -12.27 -0.21
CA PHE A 158 2.70 -12.89 -1.52
C PHE A 158 3.25 -12.04 -2.67
N GLU A 159 3.45 -12.67 -3.82
CA GLU A 159 3.93 -12.01 -5.04
C GLU A 159 2.83 -11.18 -5.69
N HIS A 160 3.17 -9.97 -6.12
CA HIS A 160 2.31 -9.09 -6.90
C HIS A 160 2.55 -9.35 -8.39
N LYS A 161 1.66 -10.14 -9.01
CA LYS A 161 1.68 -10.42 -10.45
C LYS A 161 0.47 -9.78 -11.11
N SER A 162 0.70 -9.14 -12.26
CA SER A 162 -0.39 -8.62 -13.07
C SER A 162 -1.12 -9.77 -13.75
N ARG A 163 -2.44 -9.72 -13.75
CA ARG A 163 -3.24 -10.66 -14.51
C ARG A 163 -2.99 -10.41 -16.02
N PRO A 164 -2.68 -11.43 -16.83
CA PRO A 164 -2.57 -11.25 -18.27
C PRO A 164 -3.94 -10.82 -18.81
N GLN A 165 -4.09 -9.55 -19.18
CA GLN A 165 -5.25 -9.09 -19.91
C GLN A 165 -4.99 -9.16 -21.42
N PRO A 166 -5.97 -9.56 -22.24
CA PRO A 166 -5.89 -9.33 -23.68
C PRO A 166 -5.81 -7.82 -23.93
N SER A 167 -4.75 -7.40 -24.61
CA SER A 167 -4.37 -6.02 -24.90
C SER A 167 -5.55 -5.15 -25.36
N GLN A 168 -5.92 -4.17 -24.55
CA GLN A 168 -6.69 -3.00 -24.99
C GLN A 168 -5.70 -1.88 -25.37
N PRO A 169 -5.89 -1.18 -26.50
CA PRO A 169 -4.97 -0.13 -26.92
C PRO A 169 -5.03 1.07 -25.96
N LYS A 170 -3.88 1.43 -25.38
CA LYS A 170 -3.72 2.66 -24.58
C LYS A 170 -3.94 3.86 -25.51
N SER A 171 -4.86 4.75 -25.11
CA SER A 171 -5.20 5.97 -25.85
C SER A 171 -4.03 6.96 -25.81
N ILE A 172 -3.53 7.34 -26.99
CA ILE A 172 -2.53 8.40 -27.18
C ILE A 172 -3.16 9.72 -26.75
N SER A 173 -2.60 10.37 -25.73
CA SER A 173 -3.08 11.66 -25.24
C SER A 173 -2.63 12.80 -26.16
N ARG A 174 -3.56 13.68 -26.52
CA ARG A 174 -3.41 14.80 -27.45
C ARG A 174 -2.62 15.96 -26.82
N THR A 175 -1.68 16.53 -27.56
CA THR A 175 -0.96 17.76 -27.24
C THR A 175 -1.88 18.99 -27.34
N ALA A 176 -1.87 19.84 -26.31
CA ALA A 176 -2.48 21.17 -26.31
C ALA A 176 -1.39 22.27 -26.35
N PRO A 177 -1.64 23.46 -26.94
CA PRO A 177 -0.64 24.51 -27.07
C PRO A 177 -0.54 25.38 -25.81
N LEU A 178 0.68 25.86 -25.48
CA LEU A 178 0.95 26.66 -24.27
C LEU A 178 1.81 27.91 -24.54
N VAL A 179 1.58 28.93 -23.68
CA VAL A 179 2.05 30.32 -23.72
C VAL A 179 3.37 30.53 -22.95
N LEU A 180 4.14 31.55 -23.37
CA LEU A 180 5.59 31.77 -23.22
C LEU A 180 6.18 32.02 -21.81
N GLY A 181 5.38 32.10 -20.73
CA GLY A 181 5.87 32.56 -19.42
C GLY A 181 6.27 31.49 -18.39
N ALA A 182 5.65 30.31 -18.43
CA ALA A 182 5.87 29.22 -17.47
C ALA A 182 6.93 28.21 -17.92
N LEU A 183 7.71 28.57 -18.94
CA LEU A 183 8.36 27.60 -19.81
C LEU A 183 9.66 27.00 -19.26
N ILE A 184 10.35 27.52 -18.25
CA ILE A 184 11.71 26.99 -17.97
C ILE A 184 11.70 25.56 -17.39
N GLU A 185 10.90 25.29 -16.35
CA GLU A 185 10.76 23.95 -15.76
C GLU A 185 10.11 22.97 -16.75
N GLU A 186 9.00 23.37 -17.37
CA GLU A 186 8.24 22.51 -18.27
C GLU A 186 9.00 22.26 -19.58
N TYR A 187 9.81 23.20 -20.07
CA TYR A 187 10.63 23.03 -21.27
C TYR A 187 11.86 22.17 -21.00
N LEU A 188 12.49 22.25 -19.82
CA LEU A 188 13.53 21.30 -19.42
C LEU A 188 12.96 19.89 -19.31
N ASP A 189 11.81 19.71 -18.64
CA ASP A 189 11.18 18.38 -18.53
C ASP A 189 10.66 17.87 -19.88
N ARG A 190 10.19 18.74 -20.80
CA ARG A 190 9.87 18.34 -22.19
C ARG A 190 11.12 18.06 -23.04
N TYR A 191 12.24 18.72 -22.79
CA TYR A 191 13.51 18.42 -23.49
C TYR A 191 14.11 17.10 -23.00
N VAL A 192 13.99 16.82 -21.70
CA VAL A 192 14.21 15.49 -21.11
C VAL A 192 13.24 14.48 -21.71
N SER A 193 11.97 14.84 -21.97
CA SER A 193 10.98 13.97 -22.61
C SER A 193 11.26 13.68 -24.09
N GLY A 194 11.71 14.67 -24.88
CA GLY A 194 11.96 14.54 -26.33
C GLY A 194 13.23 13.80 -26.71
N PHE A 195 14.14 13.60 -25.74
CA PHE A 195 15.33 12.73 -25.84
C PHE A 195 15.27 11.57 -24.82
N SER A 196 14.14 11.37 -24.13
CA SER A 196 13.92 10.30 -23.12
C SER A 196 13.62 8.93 -23.72
N ASP A 197 13.45 8.83 -25.04
CA ASP A 197 12.99 7.62 -25.73
C ASP A 197 14.00 6.45 -25.72
N GLY A 198 14.85 6.28 -24.70
CA GLY A 198 15.76 5.13 -24.68
C GLY A 198 16.55 4.75 -23.43
N PHE A 199 16.31 5.29 -22.22
CA PHE A 199 17.34 5.17 -21.16
C PHE A 199 16.92 4.77 -19.74
N ALA A 200 15.66 4.40 -19.49
CA ALA A 200 15.38 3.51 -18.35
C ALA A 200 15.85 2.10 -18.77
N LEU A 201 17.07 1.70 -18.40
CA LEU A 201 17.60 0.37 -18.74
C LEU A 201 16.65 -0.75 -18.30
N ASN A 202 15.85 -0.50 -17.26
CA ASN A 202 14.78 -1.37 -16.81
C ASN A 202 13.56 -0.54 -16.36
N SER A 203 12.44 -0.63 -17.07
CA SER A 203 11.16 -0.08 -16.60
C SER A 203 10.38 -1.19 -15.91
N PHE A 204 10.25 -1.08 -14.59
CA PHE A 204 9.48 -2.01 -13.77
C PHE A 204 8.15 -1.39 -13.34
N ASN A 205 7.14 -2.24 -13.23
CA ASN A 205 5.86 -1.84 -12.68
C ASN A 205 5.81 -1.98 -11.15
N PRO A 206 4.83 -1.36 -10.47
CA PRO A 206 4.74 -1.40 -9.01
C PRO A 206 4.76 -2.82 -8.41
N GLY A 207 4.13 -3.79 -9.07
CA GLY A 207 4.15 -5.19 -8.62
C GLY A 207 5.51 -5.87 -8.77
N GLN A 208 6.21 -5.58 -9.87
CA GLN A 208 7.57 -6.06 -10.09
C GLN A 208 8.54 -5.45 -9.08
N VAL A 209 8.43 -4.14 -8.82
CA VAL A 209 9.23 -3.45 -7.80
C VAL A 209 8.94 -4.01 -6.41
N HIS A 210 7.67 -4.23 -6.06
CA HIS A 210 7.29 -4.92 -4.81
C HIS A 210 8.03 -6.26 -4.62
N ASN A 211 8.04 -7.09 -5.66
CA ASN A 211 8.68 -8.41 -5.57
C ASN A 211 10.21 -8.29 -5.49
N LYS A 212 10.81 -7.38 -6.25
CA LYS A 212 12.27 -7.21 -6.36
C LYS A 212 12.89 -6.43 -5.20
N LEU A 213 12.12 -5.56 -4.55
CA LEU A 213 12.59 -4.75 -3.43
C LEU A 213 12.70 -5.56 -2.13
N LYS A 214 11.86 -6.59 -1.96
CA LYS A 214 11.77 -7.40 -0.73
C LYS A 214 13.10 -7.86 -0.13
N PRO A 215 14.10 -8.35 -0.89
CA PRO A 215 15.35 -8.81 -0.32
C PRO A 215 16.19 -7.69 0.31
N PHE A 216 15.99 -6.44 -0.11
CA PHE A 216 16.79 -5.27 0.27
C PHE A 216 16.19 -4.45 1.42
N VAL A 217 14.99 -4.80 1.88
CA VAL A 217 14.26 -4.09 2.94
C VAL A 217 13.99 -4.97 4.16
N GLN A 218 14.48 -6.21 4.15
CA GLN A 218 14.38 -7.14 5.27
C GLN A 218 15.52 -6.89 6.25
N ASP A 219 15.26 -7.08 7.55
CA ASP A 219 16.23 -6.88 8.63
C ASP A 219 17.55 -7.63 8.35
N GLY A 220 18.69 -6.92 8.44
CA GLY A 220 20.02 -7.48 8.16
C GLY A 220 20.31 -7.75 6.68
N SER A 221 19.58 -7.12 5.75
CA SER A 221 19.92 -7.18 4.33
C SER A 221 21.17 -6.35 4.03
N GLU A 222 22.16 -6.98 3.41
CA GLU A 222 23.40 -6.33 2.96
C GLU A 222 23.67 -6.64 1.48
N PHE A 223 24.37 -5.75 0.78
CA PHE A 223 24.85 -6.03 -0.58
C PHE A 223 26.05 -6.98 -0.51
N ARG A 224 25.91 -8.16 -1.08
CA ARG A 224 26.97 -9.16 -1.16
C ARG A 224 27.79 -9.06 -2.44
N THR A 225 27.19 -8.48 -3.48
CA THR A 225 27.80 -8.37 -4.80
C THR A 225 27.45 -7.04 -5.45
N SER A 226 28.33 -6.51 -6.31
CA SER A 226 28.06 -5.30 -7.10
C SER A 226 26.82 -5.45 -7.99
N GLN A 227 26.47 -6.68 -8.39
CA GLN A 227 25.25 -6.96 -9.14
C GLN A 227 23.97 -6.69 -8.34
N GLU A 228 23.97 -7.00 -7.04
CA GLU A 228 22.84 -6.68 -6.15
C GLU A 228 22.68 -5.17 -6.01
N THR A 229 23.79 -4.43 -5.93
CA THR A 229 23.80 -2.96 -5.92
C THR A 229 23.20 -2.39 -7.20
N TYR A 230 23.63 -2.87 -8.37
CA TYR A 230 23.03 -2.47 -9.65
C TYR A 230 21.55 -2.85 -9.75
N HIS A 231 21.16 -3.99 -9.17
CA HIS A 231 19.77 -4.39 -9.16
C HIS A 231 18.92 -3.43 -8.34
N PHE A 232 19.35 -3.10 -7.13
CA PHE A 232 18.66 -2.13 -6.27
C PHE A 232 18.59 -0.74 -6.92
N ALA A 233 19.69 -0.26 -7.51
CA ALA A 233 19.69 1.01 -8.25
C ALA A 233 18.72 1.00 -9.44
N SER A 234 18.62 -0.12 -10.18
CA SER A 234 17.64 -0.25 -11.26
C SER A 234 16.18 -0.23 -10.78
N ILE A 235 15.93 -0.68 -9.55
CA ILE A 235 14.60 -0.56 -8.93
C ILE A 235 14.30 0.91 -8.68
N LEU A 236 15.22 1.65 -8.06
CA LEU A 236 15.07 3.09 -7.82
C LEU A 236 14.86 3.87 -9.12
N ASP A 237 15.63 3.55 -10.17
CA ASP A 237 15.51 4.20 -11.47
C ASP A 237 14.12 4.02 -12.09
N SER A 238 13.50 2.85 -11.90
CA SER A 238 12.18 2.56 -12.46
C SER A 238 11.03 3.34 -11.82
N VAL A 239 11.25 3.92 -10.63
CA VAL A 239 10.27 4.70 -9.87
C VAL A 239 10.40 6.17 -10.26
N HIS A 240 9.82 6.52 -11.41
CA HIS A 240 9.78 7.89 -11.91
C HIS A 240 8.42 8.23 -12.51
N GLU A 241 8.10 9.52 -12.57
CA GLU A 241 6.79 10.00 -13.03
C GLU A 241 6.50 9.72 -14.51
N TYR A 242 7.54 9.53 -15.32
CA TYR A 242 7.41 9.22 -16.75
C TYR A 242 7.02 7.76 -17.02
N ASN A 243 6.85 6.95 -15.97
CA ASN A 243 6.43 5.57 -16.10
C ASN A 243 4.91 5.52 -15.92
N ASP A 244 4.18 5.33 -17.03
CA ASP A 244 2.71 5.29 -17.05
C ASP A 244 2.11 4.18 -16.15
N GLU A 245 2.92 3.21 -15.72
CA GLU A 245 2.49 2.15 -14.79
C GLU A 245 2.50 2.61 -13.32
N TRP A 246 3.04 3.80 -13.03
CA TRP A 246 3.12 4.37 -11.70
C TRP A 246 2.09 5.48 -11.49
N ASP A 247 1.36 5.39 -10.39
CA ASP A 247 0.51 6.47 -9.88
C ASP A 247 1.15 7.07 -8.61
N TYR A 248 0.61 8.22 -8.19
CA TYR A 248 1.10 8.91 -7.00
C TYR A 248 1.03 8.07 -5.73
N ASP A 249 -0.04 7.29 -5.56
CA ASP A 249 -0.22 6.46 -4.37
C ASP A 249 0.85 5.36 -4.28
N ASN A 250 1.19 4.72 -5.40
CA ASN A 250 2.25 3.71 -5.47
C ASN A 250 3.63 4.33 -5.25
N GLY A 251 3.90 5.51 -5.84
CA GLY A 251 5.14 6.25 -5.63
C GLY A 251 5.35 6.64 -4.17
N GLN A 252 4.30 7.15 -3.50
CA GLN A 252 4.37 7.47 -2.06
C GLN A 252 4.52 6.21 -1.18
N SER A 253 3.89 5.09 -1.56
CA SER A 253 4.05 3.81 -0.85
C SER A 253 5.47 3.27 -0.96
N PHE A 254 6.10 3.44 -2.14
CA PHE A 254 7.51 3.08 -2.34
C PHE A 254 8.43 3.96 -1.49
N LEU A 255 8.26 5.28 -1.54
CA LEU A 255 9.01 6.23 -0.72
C LEU A 255 8.89 5.92 0.78
N MET A 256 7.67 5.62 1.25
CA MET A 256 7.45 5.24 2.64
C MET A 256 8.26 4.00 3.03
N THR A 257 8.39 3.03 2.12
CA THR A 257 9.06 1.75 2.37
C THR A 257 10.57 1.87 2.31
N VAL A 258 11.10 2.50 1.25
CA VAL A 258 12.54 2.54 0.99
C VAL A 258 13.26 3.56 1.87
N SER A 259 12.56 4.60 2.30
CA SER A 259 13.14 5.69 3.10
C SER A 259 12.65 5.69 4.55
N ASP A 260 12.11 4.57 5.03
CA ASP A 260 11.78 4.41 6.45
C ASP A 260 13.10 4.41 7.25
N PRO A 261 13.31 5.37 8.17
CA PRO A 261 14.53 5.44 8.99
C PRO A 261 14.72 4.22 9.91
N SER A 262 13.67 3.42 10.10
CA SER A 262 13.69 2.24 10.95
C SER A 262 13.89 0.93 10.16
N LYS A 263 14.09 0.99 8.84
CA LYS A 263 14.28 -0.19 7.98
C LYS A 263 15.59 -0.13 7.20
N GLU A 264 16.02 -1.28 6.69
CA GLU A 264 17.27 -1.44 5.95
C GLU A 264 17.30 -0.71 4.59
N GLY A 265 16.13 -0.39 4.01
CA GLY A 265 16.04 0.21 2.67
C GLY A 265 16.83 1.52 2.54
N ILE A 266 16.84 2.36 3.58
CA ILE A 266 17.59 3.62 3.57
C ILE A 266 19.09 3.37 3.73
N LEU A 267 19.48 2.32 4.45
CA LEU A 267 20.87 1.91 4.60
C LEU A 267 21.43 1.38 3.27
N ARG A 268 20.60 0.71 2.45
CA ARG A 268 20.99 0.33 1.08
C ARG A 268 21.27 1.54 0.19
N ILE A 269 20.53 2.64 0.37
CA ILE A 269 20.82 3.90 -0.33
C ILE A 269 22.15 4.48 0.17
N GLN A 270 22.38 4.46 1.48
CA GLN A 270 23.62 4.93 2.10
C GLN A 270 24.85 4.17 1.61
N ASP A 271 24.77 2.84 1.54
CA ASP A 271 25.87 1.99 1.08
C ASP A 271 26.30 2.31 -0.36
N ILE A 272 25.37 2.76 -1.22
CA ILE A 272 25.71 3.21 -2.58
C ILE A 272 26.38 4.59 -2.55
N LEU A 273 25.84 5.52 -1.76
CA LEU A 273 26.36 6.89 -1.70
C LEU A 273 27.77 6.95 -1.08
N LEU A 274 28.06 6.06 -0.12
CA LEU A 274 29.34 5.97 0.59
C LEU A 274 30.27 4.88 0.03
N HIS A 275 30.00 4.34 -1.15
CA HIS A 275 30.83 3.28 -1.74
C HIS A 275 32.28 3.77 -1.95
N GLU A 276 33.27 2.98 -1.52
CA GLU A 276 34.69 3.38 -1.49
C GLU A 276 35.22 3.72 -2.88
N SER A 277 34.96 2.86 -3.87
CA SER A 277 35.38 3.05 -5.26
C SER A 277 34.19 3.19 -6.20
N VAL A 278 34.05 4.35 -6.83
CA VAL A 278 33.05 4.62 -7.87
C VAL A 278 33.78 5.12 -9.11
N SER A 279 33.50 4.51 -10.25
CA SER A 279 34.19 4.80 -11.51
C SER A 279 33.20 4.97 -12.67
N SER A 280 33.57 5.80 -13.64
CA SER A 280 32.79 6.04 -14.87
C SER A 280 32.99 4.96 -15.96
N GLU A 281 33.97 4.07 -15.77
CA GLU A 281 34.29 2.95 -16.67
C GLU A 281 34.13 1.59 -16.01
N ALA A 282 34.11 1.55 -14.66
CA ALA A 282 34.03 0.34 -13.85
C ALA A 282 34.91 -0.81 -14.38
N VAL A 283 36.17 -0.47 -14.72
CA VAL A 283 37.13 -1.44 -15.29
C VAL A 283 37.52 -2.51 -14.28
N ASN A 284 37.62 -2.13 -12.99
CA ASN A 284 37.91 -3.07 -11.93
C ASN A 284 36.61 -3.72 -11.42
N PRO A 285 36.66 -5.01 -11.02
CA PRO A 285 35.49 -5.72 -10.51
C PRO A 285 34.94 -5.13 -9.20
N ASP A 286 35.79 -4.46 -8.43
CA ASP A 286 35.42 -3.81 -7.16
C ASP A 286 34.89 -2.38 -7.36
N ASP A 287 35.02 -1.82 -8.57
CA ASP A 287 34.53 -0.48 -8.86
C ASP A 287 33.02 -0.50 -9.12
N LEU A 288 32.32 0.40 -8.43
CA LEU A 288 30.90 0.62 -8.70
C LEU A 288 30.72 1.59 -9.88
N SER A 289 29.89 1.20 -10.86
CA SER A 289 29.59 2.04 -12.02
C SER A 289 28.79 3.27 -11.63
N PHE A 290 29.35 4.44 -11.88
CA PHE A 290 28.73 5.75 -11.65
C PHE A 290 27.37 5.85 -12.35
N GLN A 291 27.30 5.37 -13.59
CA GLN A 291 26.11 5.46 -14.43
C GLN A 291 24.99 4.52 -13.99
N ARG A 292 25.34 3.33 -13.50
CA ARG A 292 24.38 2.24 -13.24
C ARG A 292 23.91 2.17 -11.79
N ALA A 293 24.70 2.68 -10.86
CA ALA A 293 24.36 2.67 -9.45
C ALA A 293 24.15 4.08 -8.91
N TYR A 294 25.16 4.95 -9.08
CA TYR A 294 25.20 6.25 -8.42
C TYR A 294 24.16 7.23 -8.96
N LEU A 295 24.11 7.40 -10.28
CA LEU A 295 23.17 8.31 -10.94
C LEU A 295 21.70 7.94 -10.69
N PRO A 296 21.27 6.67 -10.78
CA PRO A 296 19.90 6.29 -10.41
C PRO A 296 19.50 6.66 -8.99
N VAL A 297 20.41 6.52 -8.02
CA VAL A 297 20.13 6.90 -6.63
C VAL A 297 19.89 8.41 -6.51
N LEU A 298 20.79 9.22 -7.06
CA LEU A 298 20.62 10.68 -7.07
C LEU A 298 19.36 11.09 -7.85
N GLY A 299 19.07 10.41 -8.96
CA GLY A 299 17.88 10.62 -9.78
C GLY A 299 16.59 10.32 -9.03
N TYR A 300 16.56 9.26 -8.22
CA TYR A 300 15.41 8.94 -7.39
C TYR A 300 15.21 9.95 -6.25
N ILE A 301 16.29 10.35 -5.56
CA ILE A 301 16.19 11.33 -4.47
C ILE A 301 15.72 12.70 -5.00
N SER A 302 16.13 13.07 -6.22
CA SER A 302 15.67 14.27 -6.93
C SER A 302 14.39 14.06 -7.76
N SER A 303 13.69 12.95 -7.58
CA SER A 303 12.45 12.69 -8.33
C SER A 303 11.28 13.49 -7.76
N ARG A 304 10.26 13.76 -8.59
CA ARG A 304 9.02 14.40 -8.13
C ARG A 304 8.31 13.59 -7.04
N TRP A 305 8.53 12.28 -6.97
CA TRP A 305 8.00 11.43 -5.90
C TRP A 305 8.55 11.79 -4.52
N VAL A 306 9.79 12.27 -4.45
CA VAL A 306 10.45 12.71 -3.21
C VAL A 306 10.20 14.21 -3.00
N LEU A 307 10.55 15.04 -3.99
CA LEU A 307 10.48 16.51 -3.91
C LEU A 307 9.08 17.04 -3.60
N ARG A 308 8.04 16.44 -4.19
CA ARG A 308 6.64 16.87 -4.00
C ARG A 308 5.90 16.03 -2.96
N SER A 309 6.60 15.17 -2.23
CA SER A 309 5.99 14.33 -1.20
C SER A 309 5.57 15.13 0.04
N THR A 310 4.53 14.66 0.71
CA THR A 310 4.14 15.14 2.05
C THR A 310 4.77 14.33 3.19
N LEU A 311 5.53 13.26 2.89
CA LEU A 311 6.15 12.35 3.86
C LEU A 311 7.42 12.95 4.47
N ARG A 312 7.28 14.04 5.23
CA ARG A 312 8.40 14.83 5.79
C ARG A 312 9.45 14.00 6.51
N ARG A 313 9.04 12.98 7.29
CA ARG A 313 9.98 12.12 8.02
C ARG A 313 10.92 11.37 7.06
N ASN A 314 10.36 10.80 5.99
CA ASN A 314 11.10 10.03 4.98
C ASN A 314 11.98 10.95 4.11
N ILE A 315 11.43 12.09 3.69
CA ILE A 315 12.16 13.11 2.94
C ILE A 315 13.37 13.60 3.75
N ASN A 316 13.16 14.01 5.00
CA ASN A 316 14.25 14.47 5.87
C ASN A 316 15.29 13.38 6.11
N ALA A 317 14.91 12.10 6.09
CA ALA A 317 15.86 11.00 6.21
C ALA A 317 16.74 10.87 4.96
N LEU A 318 16.16 10.96 3.76
CA LEU A 318 16.92 10.96 2.50
C LEU A 318 17.83 12.18 2.35
N TYR A 319 17.32 13.38 2.59
CA TYR A 319 18.12 14.60 2.51
C TYR A 319 19.10 14.74 3.66
N GLY A 320 18.75 14.21 4.84
CA GLY A 320 19.70 14.04 5.93
C GLY A 320 20.85 13.16 5.47
N LEU A 321 20.59 12.01 4.86
CA LEU A 321 21.62 11.14 4.31
C LEU A 321 22.51 11.87 3.30
N LEU A 322 21.91 12.53 2.30
CA LEU A 322 22.66 13.33 1.31
C LEU A 322 23.55 14.39 1.96
N HIS A 323 23.04 15.07 2.97
CA HIS A 323 23.79 16.12 3.67
C HIS A 323 25.01 15.56 4.41
N HIS A 324 24.88 14.40 5.06
CA HIS A 324 25.99 13.80 5.79
C HIS A 324 27.04 13.17 4.87
N SER A 325 26.66 12.69 3.68
CA SER A 325 27.57 12.10 2.68
C SER A 325 27.99 13.09 1.59
N PHE A 326 27.81 14.40 1.81
CA PHE A 326 27.98 15.39 0.75
C PHE A 326 29.43 15.48 0.24
N GLU A 327 30.42 15.38 1.13
CA GLU A 327 31.83 15.46 0.74
C GLU A 327 32.22 14.29 -0.19
N GLU A 328 31.77 13.09 0.13
CA GLU A 328 31.95 11.91 -0.72
C GLU A 328 31.20 12.04 -2.05
N ILE A 329 29.96 12.55 -2.02
CA ILE A 329 29.17 12.79 -3.23
C ILE A 329 29.88 13.78 -4.15
N ASP A 330 30.33 14.91 -3.63
CA ASP A 330 31.03 15.94 -4.41
C ASP A 330 32.33 15.37 -5.03
N ARG A 331 33.13 14.64 -4.24
CA ARG A 331 34.34 13.97 -4.73
C ARG A 331 34.04 13.01 -5.88
N VAL A 332 33.03 12.14 -5.74
CA VAL A 332 32.63 11.17 -6.76
C VAL A 332 32.13 11.89 -8.02
N LEU A 333 31.29 12.91 -7.86
CA LEU A 333 30.75 13.70 -8.97
C LEU A 333 31.88 14.39 -9.75
N GLN A 334 32.79 15.10 -9.08
CA GLN A 334 33.90 15.78 -9.74
C GLN A 334 34.81 14.80 -10.50
N SER A 335 35.18 13.69 -9.85
CA SER A 335 36.06 12.67 -10.46
C SER A 335 35.40 11.97 -11.65
N CYS A 336 34.15 11.50 -11.50
CA CYS A 336 33.46 10.74 -12.53
C CYS A 336 33.04 11.63 -13.71
N ILE A 337 32.49 12.82 -13.44
CA ILE A 337 32.09 13.75 -14.50
C ILE A 337 33.31 14.27 -15.24
N GLY A 338 34.40 14.63 -14.52
CA GLY A 338 35.67 15.01 -15.14
C GLY A 338 36.20 13.93 -16.09
N SER A 339 36.23 12.67 -15.63
CA SER A 339 36.63 11.52 -16.45
C SER A 339 35.72 11.32 -17.67
N CYS A 340 34.40 11.49 -17.54
CA CYS A 340 33.48 11.42 -18.68
C CYS A 340 33.74 12.54 -19.70
N MET A 341 34.03 13.75 -19.23
CA MET A 341 34.31 14.91 -20.08
C MET A 341 35.63 14.74 -20.84
N GLU A 342 36.68 14.23 -20.20
CA GLU A 342 37.96 13.91 -20.85
C GLU A 342 37.78 12.88 -21.97
N ARG A 343 36.96 11.85 -21.72
CA ARG A 343 36.64 10.80 -22.70
C ARG A 343 35.62 11.22 -23.76
N LYS A 344 35.00 12.40 -23.59
CA LYS A 344 33.92 12.92 -24.46
C LYS A 344 32.73 11.94 -24.57
N SER A 345 32.51 11.13 -23.53
CA SER A 345 31.43 10.17 -23.45
C SER A 345 31.00 9.98 -22.00
N PHE A 346 29.70 10.06 -21.75
CA PHE A 346 29.10 9.75 -20.45
C PHE A 346 28.67 8.29 -20.33
N SER A 347 28.74 7.54 -21.44
CA SER A 347 28.38 6.13 -21.48
C SER A 347 29.51 5.25 -20.97
N ASP A 348 29.12 4.20 -20.24
CA ASP A 348 29.95 3.07 -19.86
C ASP A 348 29.77 1.93 -20.90
N SER A 349 30.71 1.00 -20.95
CA SER A 349 30.65 -0.27 -21.69
C SER A 349 29.31 -1.00 -21.57
N SER A 350 28.65 -0.88 -20.42
CA SER A 350 27.42 -1.58 -20.07
C SER A 350 26.17 -0.68 -20.03
N ALA A 351 26.32 0.64 -20.10
CA ALA A 351 25.21 1.58 -19.94
C ALA A 351 25.42 2.85 -20.76
N SER A 352 24.46 3.14 -21.64
CA SER A 352 24.45 4.40 -22.38
C SER A 352 23.71 5.48 -21.59
N VAL A 353 24.37 6.59 -21.29
CA VAL A 353 23.79 7.71 -20.55
C VAL A 353 24.12 9.01 -21.26
N SER A 354 23.11 9.87 -21.44
CA SER A 354 23.31 11.20 -22.03
C SER A 354 23.86 12.17 -21.00
N GLY A 355 24.77 13.07 -21.43
CA GLY A 355 25.28 14.13 -20.55
C GLY A 355 24.15 15.03 -20.01
N LEU A 356 23.08 15.23 -20.78
CA LEU A 356 21.89 15.96 -20.33
C LEU A 356 21.27 15.31 -19.08
N ARG A 357 21.14 13.97 -19.06
CA ARG A 357 20.62 13.25 -17.88
C ARG A 357 21.54 13.45 -16.68
N VAL A 358 22.86 13.30 -16.86
CA VAL A 358 23.85 13.49 -15.79
C VAL A 358 23.70 14.88 -15.17
N PHE A 359 23.80 15.93 -15.99
CA PHE A 359 23.73 17.31 -15.49
C PHE A 359 22.36 17.66 -14.93
N SER A 360 21.26 17.20 -15.54
CA SER A 360 19.92 17.45 -15.00
C SER A 360 19.72 16.77 -13.64
N THR A 361 20.16 15.52 -13.47
CA THR A 361 20.05 14.80 -12.20
C THR A 361 20.87 15.49 -11.11
N VAL A 362 22.12 15.84 -11.42
CA VAL A 362 23.01 16.52 -10.46
C VAL A 362 22.48 17.90 -10.11
N ALA A 363 22.03 18.68 -11.09
CA ALA A 363 21.48 20.01 -10.85
C ALA A 363 20.23 19.95 -9.97
N LYS A 364 19.28 19.05 -10.28
CA LYS A 364 18.08 18.86 -9.45
C LYS A 364 18.43 18.41 -8.04
N CYS A 365 19.37 17.46 -7.89
CA CYS A 365 19.74 16.94 -6.58
C CYS A 365 20.50 17.94 -5.69
N LEU A 366 21.27 18.85 -6.27
CA LEU A 366 22.13 19.78 -5.51
C LEU A 366 21.53 21.18 -5.31
N PHE A 367 20.58 21.59 -6.16
CA PHE A 367 20.00 22.95 -6.12
C PHE A 367 18.53 23.02 -5.71
N GLU A 368 17.77 21.92 -5.82
CA GLU A 368 16.39 21.83 -5.30
C GLU A 368 16.36 21.19 -3.91
#